data_AF-A0A533REM3-F1
#
_entry.id   AF-A0A533REM3-F1
#
_cell.length_a   1.000
_cell.length_b   1.000
_cell.length_c   1.000
_cell.angle_alpha   90.00
_cell.angle_beta   90.00
_cell.angle_gamma   90.00
#
_symmetry.space_group_name_H-M   'P 1'
#
loop_
_entity.id
_entity.type
_entity.pdbx_description
1 polymer ?
#
loop_
_entity_poly.entity_id
_entity_poly.type
_entity_poly.pdbx_seq_one_letter_code
_entity_poly.pdbx_strand_id
1 'polypeptide(L)' 'ANLDPAAIRRAWQAADGNLTVAARLLGVHRATLYRYMGKLKLRREELGWR' A
#
# COMPACT_ATOMS: atom_id res chain seq x y z
N ALA A 1 -11.86 -7.24 1.63
CA ALA A 1 -10.48 -7.28 2.14
C ALA A 1 -10.31 -6.21 3.21
N ASN A 2 -9.95 -6.60 4.44
CA ASN A 2 -9.48 -5.67 5.47
C ASN A 2 -7.95 -5.65 5.34
N LEU A 3 -7.37 -4.55 4.85
CA LEU A 3 -5.93 -4.45 4.67
C LEU A 3 -5.28 -3.98 5.98
N ASP A 4 -4.27 -4.70 6.43
CA ASP A 4 -3.45 -4.29 7.56
C ASP A 4 -2.22 -3.46 7.10
N PRO A 5 -1.62 -2.64 7.98
CA PRO A 5 -0.45 -1.84 7.65
C PRO A 5 0.77 -2.65 7.20
N ALA A 6 0.99 -3.85 7.74
CA ALA A 6 2.16 -4.67 7.44
C ALA A 6 2.07 -5.31 6.04
N ALA A 7 0.88 -5.71 5.61
CA ALA A 7 0.59 -6.16 4.25
C ALA A 7 0.81 -5.02 3.24
N ILE A 8 0.33 -3.81 3.56
CA ILE A 8 0.54 -2.62 2.73
C ILE A 8 2.04 -2.30 2.60
N ARG A 9 2.80 -2.32 3.70
CA ARG A 9 4.26 -2.09 3.67
C ARG A 9 4.98 -3.12 2.80
N ARG A 10 4.68 -4.41 2.99
CA ARG A 10 5.31 -5.50 2.20
C ARG A 10 5.02 -5.35 0.70
N ALA A 11 3.76 -5.10 0.33
CA ALA A 11 3.38 -4.91 -1.05
C ALA A 11 3.98 -3.63 -1.65
N TRP A 12 4.09 -2.56 -0.87
CA TRP A 12 4.72 -1.32 -1.28
C TRP A 12 6.21 -1.51 -1.59
N GLN A 13 6.95 -2.20 -0.71
CA GLN A 13 8.36 -2.50 -0.91
C GLN A 13 8.58 -3.45 -2.10
N ALA A 14 7.77 -4.51 -2.21
CA ALA A 14 7.84 -5.44 -3.35
C ALA A 14 7.49 -4.77 -4.69
N ALA A 15 6.72 -3.68 -4.64
CA ALA A 15 6.36 -2.88 -5.80
C ALA A 15 7.35 -1.75 -6.11
N ASP A 16 8.45 -1.65 -5.37
CA ASP A 16 9.37 -0.49 -5.44
C ASP A 16 8.61 0.84 -5.35
N GLY A 17 7.67 0.87 -4.39
CA GLY A 17 6.73 1.94 -4.11
C GLY A 17 5.74 2.31 -5.23
N ASN A 18 5.61 1.49 -6.27
CA ASN A 18 4.58 1.68 -7.27
C ASN A 18 3.19 1.31 -6.70
N LEU A 19 2.37 2.32 -6.39
CA LEU A 19 1.03 2.15 -5.83
C LEU A 19 0.12 1.21 -6.67
N THR A 20 0.24 1.24 -8.00
CA THR A 20 -0.59 0.39 -8.88
C THR A 20 -0.16 -1.06 -8.78
N VAL A 21 1.15 -1.32 -8.77
CA VAL A 21 1.70 -2.67 -8.61
C VAL A 21 1.41 -3.19 -7.19
N ALA A 22 1.59 -2.38 -6.16
CA ALA A 22 1.27 -2.74 -4.78
C ALA A 22 -0.23 -3.11 -4.63
N ALA A 23 -1.13 -2.36 -5.27
CA ALA A 23 -2.56 -2.67 -5.26
C ALA A 23 -2.85 -4.01 -5.95
N ARG A 24 -2.19 -4.30 -7.08
CA ARG A 24 -2.31 -5.59 -7.78
C ARG A 24 -1.79 -6.74 -6.91
N LEU A 25 -0.64 -6.58 -6.23
CA LEU A 25 -0.09 -7.58 -5.32
C LEU A 25 -1.03 -7.87 -4.14
N LEU A 26 -1.77 -6.86 -3.67
CA LEU A 26 -2.77 -7.00 -2.61
C LEU A 26 -4.13 -7.49 -3.11
N GLY A 27 -4.30 -7.71 -4.42
CA GLY A 27 -5.57 -8.14 -5.01
C GLY A 27 -6.69 -7.09 -4.89
N VAL A 28 -6.35 -5.80 -4.86
CA VAL A 28 -7.32 -4.71 -4.71
C VAL A 28 -7.18 -3.66 -5.82
N HIS A 29 -8.25 -2.88 -6.03
CA HIS A 29 -8.15 -1.66 -6.82
C HIS A 29 -7.22 -0.62 -6.14
N ARG A 30 -6.50 0.14 -6.96
CA ARG A 30 -5.67 1.28 -6.52
C ARG A 30 -6.42 2.25 -5.60
N ALA A 31 -7.67 2.59 -5.93
CA ALA A 31 -8.48 3.50 -5.12
C ALA A 31 -8.78 2.92 -3.73
N THR A 32 -8.95 1.60 -3.62
CA THR A 32 -9.12 0.91 -2.33
C THR A 32 -7.84 0.99 -1.51
N LEU A 33 -6.67 0.70 -2.10
CA LEU A 33 -5.40 0.85 -1.41
C LEU A 33 -5.17 2.28 -0.91
N TYR A 34 -5.44 3.29 -1.74
CA TYR A 34 -5.32 4.70 -1.36
C TYR A 34 -6.21 5.08 -0.17
N ARG A 35 -7.48 4.62 -0.16
CA ARG A 35 -8.40 4.83 0.97
C ARG A 35 -7.91 4.16 2.26
N TYR A 36 -7.37 2.95 2.17
CA TYR A 36 -6.81 2.26 3.33
C TYR A 36 -5.57 2.96 3.87
N MET A 37 -4.67 3.43 2.99
CA MET A 37 -3.52 4.23 3.40
C MET A 37 -3.96 5.50 4.16
N GLY A 38 -4.97 6.20 3.65
CA GLY A 38 -5.55 7.37 4.34
C GLY A 38 -6.16 7.02 5.70
N LYS A 39 -6.98 5.96 5.76
CA LYS A 39 -7.60 5.48 7.01
C LYS A 39 -6.56 5.09 8.07
N LEU A 40 -5.47 4.46 7.64
CA LEU A 40 -4.40 3.96 8.49
C LEU A 40 -3.29 5.00 8.74
N LYS A 41 -3.44 6.23 8.22
CA LYS A 41 -2.43 7.30 8.27
C LYS A 41 -1.05 6.86 7.77
N LEU A 42 -1.00 5.97 6.78
CA LEU A 42 0.22 5.50 6.15
C LEU A 42 0.60 6.45 5.02
N ARG A 43 1.65 7.25 5.24
CA ARG A 43 2.21 8.11 4.20
C ARG A 43 3.27 7.36 3.40
N ARG A 44 3.50 7.77 2.15
CA ARG A 44 4.39 7.04 1.22
C ARG A 44 5.83 7.05 1.71
N GLU A 45 6.24 8.15 2.33
CA GLU A 45 7.54 8.39 2.93
C GLU A 45 7.81 7.42 4.10
N GLU A 46 6.75 7.00 4.81
CA GLU A 46 6.84 6.09 5.95
C GLU A 46 6.81 4.61 5.55
N LEU A 47 6.54 4.31 4.28
CA LEU A 47 6.52 2.94 3.74
C LEU A 47 7.90 2.47 3.25
N GLY A 48 8.94 3.27 3.41
CA GLY A 48 10.33 2.87 3.17
C GLY A 48 10.87 3.24 1.79
N TRP A 49 10.31 4.26 1.13
CA TRP A 49 11.00 4.88 -0.01
C TRP A 49 12.13 5.77 0.54
N ARG A 50 13.39 5.36 0.33
CA ARG A 50 14.57 6.20 0.60
C ARG A 50 14.87 7.07 -0.61
#